data_AF-A0A1E8BE85-F1
#
_entry.id   AF-A0A1E8BE85-F1
#
_cell.length_a   1.000
_cell.length_b   1.000
_cell.length_c   1.000
_cell.angle_alpha   90.00
_cell.angle_beta   90.00
_cell.angle_gamma   90.00
#
_symmetry.space_group_name_H-M   'P 1'
#
loop_
_entity.id
_entity.type
_entity.pdbx_description
1 polymer ?
#
loop_
_entity_poly.entity_id
_entity_poly.type
_entity_poly.pdbx_seq_one_letter_code
_entity_poly.pdbx_strand_id
1 'polypeptide(L)'
;MKWIDSHIHVDQYKDEEKSRLLKDVENSKEIKGLIAVSMNYQSCKETLSLAKRYPFVYPAIGFHPEQSIHKEECEQIYKLIEDHVEEIVAIGEVGLPYYLRKEDEDITIHSYIAVLKRFIELASKYDLPIVLNAVYEDADIVCDLLEEYKVSRFTSIGLKEVKRQ
;
A
#
# COMPACT_ATOMS: atom_id res chain seq x y z
N MET A 1 18.32 15.15 -12.86
CA MET A 1 17.21 15.05 -11.89
C MET A 1 17.18 13.61 -11.42
N LYS A 2 16.88 13.33 -10.14
CA LYS A 2 16.77 11.96 -9.62
C LYS A 2 15.31 11.65 -9.31
N TRP A 3 14.80 10.52 -9.80
CA TRP A 3 13.42 10.07 -9.69
C TRP A 3 13.26 9.04 -8.57
N ILE A 4 12.08 8.99 -7.96
CA ILE A 4 11.66 7.89 -7.09
C ILE A 4 10.42 7.30 -7.72
N ASP A 5 10.40 5.99 -7.88
CA ASP A 5 9.16 5.28 -8.19
C ASP A 5 8.31 5.28 -6.92
N SER A 6 7.17 5.98 -6.96
CA SER A 6 6.32 6.14 -5.79
C SER A 6 5.46 4.91 -5.48
N HIS A 7 5.43 3.91 -6.36
CA HIS A 7 4.59 2.73 -6.18
C HIS A 7 5.01 1.56 -7.08
N ILE A 8 5.52 0.50 -6.48
CA ILE A 8 5.83 -0.74 -7.22
C ILE A 8 5.67 -1.98 -6.34
N HIS A 9 5.05 -3.03 -6.90
CA HIS A 9 4.93 -4.35 -6.26
C HIS A 9 6.16 -5.21 -6.57
N VAL A 10 7.30 -4.92 -5.93
CA VAL A 10 8.57 -5.61 -6.22
C VAL A 10 8.49 -7.10 -5.90
N ASP A 11 7.78 -7.47 -4.84
CA ASP A 11 7.59 -8.86 -4.38
C ASP A 11 6.87 -9.74 -5.42
N GLN A 12 5.99 -9.15 -6.24
CA GLN A 12 5.19 -9.85 -7.25
C GLN A 12 5.99 -10.25 -8.50
N TYR A 13 7.19 -9.70 -8.70
CA TYR A 13 8.07 -10.13 -9.80
C TYR A 13 8.68 -11.50 -9.51
N LYS A 14 8.87 -12.30 -10.56
CA LYS A 14 9.65 -13.55 -10.47
C LYS A 14 11.10 -13.25 -10.12
N ASP A 15 11.79 -14.20 -9.51
CA ASP A 15 13.14 -14.00 -8.97
C ASP A 15 14.14 -13.40 -9.95
N GLU A 16 14.13 -13.84 -11.22
CA GLU A 16 15.02 -13.31 -12.26
C GLU A 16 14.69 -11.85 -12.63
N GLU A 17 13.41 -11.53 -12.80
CA GLU A 17 12.93 -10.19 -13.14
C GLU A 17 13.17 -9.22 -11.98
N LYS A 18 12.85 -9.65 -10.76
CA LYS A 18 13.10 -8.94 -9.51
C LYS A 18 14.58 -8.62 -9.34
N SER A 19 15.46 -9.61 -9.52
CA SER A 19 16.90 -9.43 -9.42
C SER A 19 17.43 -8.45 -10.46
N ARG A 20 16.91 -8.51 -11.69
CA ARG A 20 17.29 -7.61 -12.77
C ARG A 20 16.83 -6.18 -12.48
N LEU A 21 15.56 -5.99 -12.10
CA LEU A 21 14.99 -4.70 -11.71
C LEU A 21 15.82 -4.03 -10.61
N LEU A 22 16.10 -4.75 -9.52
CA LEU A 22 16.86 -4.22 -8.39
C LEU A 22 18.29 -3.85 -8.80
N LYS A 23 18.94 -4.67 -9.63
CA LYS A 23 20.27 -4.37 -10.19
C LYS A 23 20.24 -3.14 -11.10
N ASP A 24 19.23 -2.99 -11.93
CA ASP A 24 19.10 -1.84 -12.84
C ASP A 24 18.89 -0.54 -12.05
N VAL A 25 18.10 -0.58 -10.97
CA VAL A 25 17.92 0.56 -10.06
C VAL A 25 19.22 0.88 -9.30
N GLU A 26 19.90 -0.13 -8.77
CA GLU A 26 21.18 0.03 -8.06
C GLU A 26 22.26 0.70 -8.94
N ASN A 27 22.29 0.37 -10.24
CA ASN A 27 23.24 0.94 -11.19
C ASN A 27 22.76 2.24 -11.84
N SER A 28 21.53 2.67 -11.58
CA SER A 28 20.94 3.85 -12.20
C SER A 28 21.53 5.14 -11.61
N LYS A 29 21.81 6.11 -12.49
CA LYS A 29 22.14 7.48 -12.09
C LYS A 29 20.91 8.37 -11.94
N GLU A 30 19.78 7.93 -12.47
CA GLU A 30 18.55 8.70 -12.59
C GLU A 30 17.48 8.24 -11.58
N ILE A 31 17.47 6.97 -11.18
CA ILE A 31 16.52 6.45 -10.17
C ILE A 31 17.23 6.44 -8.81
N LYS A 32 16.62 7.08 -7.81
CA LYS A 32 17.12 7.15 -6.43
C LYS A 32 16.57 6.04 -5.55
N GLY A 33 15.38 5.52 -5.86
CA GLY A 33 14.78 4.44 -5.10
C GLY A 33 13.34 4.16 -5.49
N LEU A 34 12.76 3.19 -4.78
CA LEU A 34 11.46 2.61 -5.03
C LEU A 34 10.67 2.62 -3.73
N ILE A 35 9.42 3.07 -3.76
CA ILE A 35 8.46 2.79 -2.69
C ILE A 35 7.80 1.45 -3.04
N ALA A 36 8.23 0.39 -2.36
CA ALA A 36 7.72 -0.96 -2.57
C ALA A 36 6.50 -1.18 -1.69
N VAL A 37 5.34 -1.42 -2.30
CA VAL A 37 4.08 -1.73 -1.60
C VAL A 37 3.92 -3.23 -1.43
N SER A 38 3.06 -3.65 -0.49
CA SER A 38 2.72 -5.07 -0.32
C SER A 38 1.26 -5.39 -0.64
N MET A 39 1.01 -6.68 -0.87
CA MET A 39 -0.33 -7.24 -1.13
C MET A 39 -0.98 -7.87 0.10
N ASN A 40 -0.25 -8.71 0.83
CA ASN A 40 -0.76 -9.55 1.93
C ASN A 40 0.35 -9.79 2.96
N TYR A 41 0.13 -10.63 3.97
CA TYR A 41 1.09 -10.78 5.07
C TYR A 41 2.43 -11.36 4.61
N GLN A 42 2.42 -12.29 3.65
CA GLN A 42 3.65 -12.85 3.10
C GLN A 42 4.42 -11.80 2.29
N SER A 43 3.71 -11.03 1.48
CA SER A 43 4.25 -9.89 0.72
C SER A 43 4.83 -8.82 1.65
N CYS A 44 4.19 -8.49 2.79
CA CYS A 44 4.72 -7.54 3.77
C CYS A 44 6.11 -7.97 4.27
N LYS A 45 6.27 -9.26 4.64
CA LYS A 45 7.56 -9.79 5.11
C LYS A 45 8.63 -9.73 4.02
N GLU A 46 8.25 -9.99 2.78
CA GLU A 46 9.17 -9.91 1.65
C GLU A 46 9.60 -8.46 1.37
N THR A 47 8.66 -7.51 1.35
CA THR A 47 8.93 -6.09 1.19
C THR A 47 9.88 -5.55 2.28
N LEU A 48 9.67 -5.94 3.54
CA LEU A 48 10.60 -5.61 4.64
C LEU A 48 11.98 -6.25 4.45
N SER A 49 12.03 -7.50 3.98
CA SER A 49 13.30 -8.20 3.69
C SER A 49 14.07 -7.52 2.56
N LEU A 50 13.37 -7.08 1.50
CA LEU A 50 13.94 -6.34 0.39
C LEU A 50 14.51 -4.99 0.86
N ALA A 51 13.78 -4.25 1.69
CA ALA A 51 14.26 -2.99 2.27
C ALA A 51 15.53 -3.16 3.12
N LYS A 52 15.63 -4.27 3.88
CA LYS A 52 16.85 -4.61 4.64
C LYS A 52 18.05 -4.90 3.75
N ARG A 53 17.81 -5.48 2.58
CA ARG A 53 18.87 -5.88 1.64
C ARG A 53 19.29 -4.75 0.71
N TYR A 54 18.36 -3.87 0.33
CA TYR A 54 18.55 -2.84 -0.69
C TYR A 54 18.16 -1.47 -0.11
N PRO A 55 19.13 -0.62 0.26
CA PRO A 55 18.85 0.68 0.91
C PRO A 55 18.05 1.68 0.07
N PHE A 56 17.87 1.42 -1.23
CA PHE A 56 17.04 2.22 -2.14
C PHE A 56 15.60 1.71 -2.24
N VAL A 57 15.24 0.63 -1.54
CA VAL A 57 13.87 0.11 -1.41
C VAL A 57 13.28 0.65 -0.11
N TYR A 58 12.25 1.47 -0.23
CA TYR A 58 11.52 2.05 0.88
C TYR A 58 10.22 1.26 1.08
N PRO A 59 10.03 0.57 2.21
CA PRO A 59 8.90 -0.33 2.36
C PRO A 59 7.63 0.43 2.75
N ALA A 60 6.56 0.19 1.99
CA ALA A 60 5.19 0.44 2.38
C ALA A 60 4.51 -0.92 2.56
N ILE A 61 3.88 -1.17 3.70
CA ILE A 61 3.24 -2.46 3.97
C ILE A 61 1.78 -2.30 4.37
N GLY A 62 0.95 -3.26 3.97
CA GLY A 62 -0.50 -3.23 4.07
C GLY A 62 -1.16 -4.45 3.43
N PHE A 63 -2.49 -4.43 3.42
CA PHE A 63 -3.33 -5.45 2.80
C PHE A 63 -4.06 -4.85 1.59
N HIS A 64 -3.71 -5.32 0.40
CA HIS A 64 -4.30 -4.87 -0.85
C HIS A 64 -5.76 -5.34 -0.92
N PRO A 65 -6.70 -4.47 -1.33
CA PRO A 65 -8.12 -4.76 -1.18
C PRO A 65 -8.67 -5.74 -2.21
N GLU A 66 -8.03 -5.92 -3.38
CA GLU A 66 -8.51 -6.84 -4.42
C GLU A 66 -8.22 -8.33 -4.11
N GLN A 67 -8.49 -8.75 -2.87
CA GLN A 67 -8.43 -10.14 -2.42
C GLN A 67 -9.37 -10.35 -1.23
N SER A 68 -9.79 -11.60 -1.00
CA SER A 68 -10.68 -11.95 0.10
C SER A 68 -10.07 -11.64 1.47
N ILE A 69 -10.86 -11.05 2.37
CA ILE A 69 -10.43 -10.71 3.72
C ILE A 69 -10.23 -11.97 4.56
N HIS A 70 -9.03 -12.12 5.11
CA HIS A 70 -8.72 -13.04 6.20
C HIS A 70 -8.42 -12.25 7.47
N LYS A 71 -9.29 -12.36 8.48
CA LYS A 71 -9.21 -11.52 9.68
C LYS A 71 -7.90 -11.72 10.43
N GLU A 72 -7.48 -12.97 10.61
CA GLU A 72 -6.23 -13.32 11.29
C GLU A 72 -5.02 -12.73 10.56
N GLU A 73 -5.04 -12.74 9.23
CA GLU A 73 -3.98 -12.14 8.41
C GLU A 73 -3.94 -10.62 8.57
N CYS A 74 -5.09 -9.94 8.54
CA CYS A 74 -5.16 -8.50 8.77
C CYS A 74 -4.57 -8.12 10.13
N GLU A 75 -4.93 -8.86 11.21
CA GLU A 75 -4.36 -8.64 12.55
C GLU A 75 -2.84 -8.86 12.59
N GLN A 76 -2.33 -9.85 11.85
CA GLN A 76 -0.89 -10.06 11.71
C GLN A 76 -0.21 -8.88 11.02
N ILE A 77 -0.82 -8.32 9.97
CA ILE A 77 -0.28 -7.15 9.26
C ILE A 77 -0.33 -5.91 10.16
N TYR A 78 -1.40 -5.67 10.90
CA TYR A 78 -1.49 -4.55 11.85
C TYR A 78 -0.36 -4.60 12.87
N LYS A 79 -0.14 -5.77 13.48
CA LYS A 79 0.96 -5.97 14.41
C LYS A 79 2.32 -5.76 13.75
N LEU A 80 2.50 -6.28 12.54
CA LEU A 80 3.75 -6.13 11.80
C LEU A 80 4.06 -4.66 11.50
N ILE A 81 3.04 -3.84 11.19
CA ILE A 81 3.17 -2.39 11.05
C ILE A 81 3.65 -1.75 12.35
N GLU A 82 3.03 -2.10 13.48
CA GLU A 82 3.45 -1.55 14.79
C GLU A 82 4.88 -1.96 15.15
N ASP A 83 5.27 -3.21 14.89
CA ASP A 83 6.59 -3.76 15.16
C ASP A 83 7.70 -3.13 14.27
N HIS A 84 7.34 -2.63 13.08
CA HIS A 84 8.26 -2.06 12.08
C HIS A 84 8.00 -0.59 11.76
N VAL A 85 7.31 0.14 12.64
CA VAL A 85 6.88 1.54 12.40
C VAL A 85 8.05 2.48 12.07
N GLU A 86 9.23 2.23 12.64
CA GLU A 86 10.44 3.04 12.38
C GLU A 86 11.16 2.66 11.06
N GLU A 87 10.83 1.50 10.47
CA GLU A 87 11.44 0.99 9.24
C GLU A 87 10.60 1.30 7.98
N ILE A 88 9.28 1.44 8.12
CA ILE A 88 8.36 1.69 7.01
C ILE A 88 8.22 3.17 6.68
N VAL A 89 8.04 3.49 5.39
CA VAL A 89 7.86 4.88 4.92
C VAL A 89 6.39 5.25 4.70
N ALA A 90 5.51 4.27 4.63
CA ALA A 90 4.06 4.42 4.46
C ALA A 90 3.33 3.14 4.85
N ILE A 91 2.01 3.23 5.01
CA ILE A 91 1.11 2.08 5.08
C ILE A 91 0.48 1.89 3.69
N GLY A 92 0.61 0.70 3.11
CA GLY A 92 0.02 0.39 1.82
C GLY A 92 0.67 -0.77 1.07
N GLU A 93 0.05 -1.29 0.02
CA GLU A 93 -1.16 -0.76 -0.61
C GLU A 93 -2.41 -1.20 0.15
N VAL A 94 -3.33 -0.27 0.41
CA VAL A 94 -4.61 -0.52 1.11
C VAL A 94 -5.73 0.25 0.42
N GLY A 95 -6.98 -0.17 0.55
CA GLY A 95 -8.08 0.55 -0.10
C GLY A 95 -9.39 -0.22 -0.15
N LEU A 96 -10.12 -0.09 -1.25
CA LEU A 96 -11.40 -0.75 -1.46
C LEU A 96 -11.39 -1.67 -2.70
N PRO A 97 -12.16 -2.77 -2.69
CA PRO A 97 -12.09 -3.87 -3.66
C PRO A 97 -12.97 -3.61 -4.89
N TYR A 98 -12.64 -2.63 -5.73
CA TYR A 98 -13.52 -2.24 -6.83
C TYR A 98 -13.71 -3.38 -7.85
N TYR A 99 -12.61 -3.99 -8.32
CA TYR A 99 -12.68 -5.02 -9.35
C TYR A 99 -13.25 -6.32 -8.82
N LEU A 100 -12.87 -6.70 -7.61
CA LEU A 100 -13.37 -7.91 -6.96
C LEU A 100 -14.89 -7.82 -6.72
N ARG A 101 -15.44 -6.66 -6.35
CA ARG A 101 -16.91 -6.46 -6.27
C ARG A 101 -17.61 -6.47 -7.63
N LYS A 102 -16.88 -6.16 -8.71
CA LYS A 102 -17.41 -6.22 -10.08
C LYS A 102 -17.48 -7.66 -10.59
N GLU A 103 -16.58 -8.51 -10.12
CA GLU A 103 -16.53 -9.94 -10.46
C GLU A 103 -17.50 -10.77 -9.62
N ASP A 104 -17.74 -10.37 -8.38
CA ASP A 104 -18.60 -11.06 -7.42
C ASP A 104 -19.49 -10.07 -6.64
N GLU A 105 -20.79 -10.09 -6.95
CA GLU A 105 -21.80 -9.22 -6.34
C GLU A 105 -22.07 -9.57 -4.85
N ASP A 106 -21.67 -10.75 -4.38
CA ASP A 106 -21.83 -11.16 -2.97
C ASP A 106 -20.80 -10.46 -2.06
N ILE A 107 -19.79 -9.81 -2.64
CA ILE A 107 -18.74 -9.13 -1.90
C ILE A 107 -19.24 -7.79 -1.38
N THR A 108 -19.47 -7.76 -0.06
CA THR A 108 -19.93 -6.55 0.63
C THR A 108 -18.78 -5.60 0.96
N ILE A 109 -18.92 -4.33 0.59
CA ILE A 109 -17.92 -3.28 0.83
C ILE A 109 -17.67 -2.99 2.32
N HIS A 110 -18.66 -3.26 3.18
CA HIS A 110 -18.62 -2.94 4.62
C HIS A 110 -17.42 -3.55 5.35
N SER A 111 -17.10 -4.82 5.05
CA SER A 111 -15.95 -5.51 5.66
C SER A 111 -14.62 -4.87 5.24
N TYR A 112 -14.52 -4.41 3.99
CA TYR A 112 -13.32 -3.74 3.47
C TYR A 112 -13.18 -2.33 4.03
N ILE A 113 -14.28 -1.60 4.22
CA ILE A 113 -14.26 -0.31 4.94
C ILE A 113 -13.72 -0.49 6.36
N ALA A 114 -14.14 -1.54 7.08
CA ALA A 114 -13.64 -1.81 8.43
C ALA A 114 -12.13 -2.09 8.46
N VAL A 115 -11.63 -2.87 7.49
CA VAL A 115 -10.18 -3.13 7.32
C VAL A 115 -9.44 -1.83 6.99
N LEU A 116 -9.92 -1.05 6.02
CA LEU A 116 -9.32 0.22 5.63
C LEU A 116 -9.28 1.23 6.78
N LYS A 117 -10.38 1.37 7.54
CA LYS A 117 -10.43 2.23 8.73
C LYS A 117 -9.30 1.89 9.70
N ARG A 118 -9.03 0.60 9.91
CA ARG A 118 -7.96 0.17 10.81
C ARG A 118 -6.57 0.56 10.30
N PHE A 119 -6.31 0.49 9.00
CA PHE A 119 -5.07 1.00 8.41
C PHE A 119 -4.95 2.52 8.49
N ILE A 120 -6.04 3.25 8.26
CA ILE A 120 -6.08 4.71 8.40
C ILE A 120 -5.81 5.13 9.86
N GLU A 121 -6.35 4.42 10.83
CA GLU A 121 -6.07 4.61 12.26
C GLU A 121 -4.58 4.44 12.58
N LEU A 122 -3.95 3.39 12.05
CA LEU A 122 -2.51 3.17 12.22
C LEU A 122 -1.69 4.29 11.56
N ALA A 123 -2.05 4.70 10.34
CA ALA A 123 -1.38 5.78 9.63
C ALA A 123 -1.45 7.09 10.43
N SER A 124 -2.64 7.42 10.94
CA SER A 124 -2.90 8.59 11.78
C SER A 124 -2.15 8.52 13.12
N LYS A 125 -2.18 7.36 13.80
CA LYS A 125 -1.50 7.13 15.09
C LYS A 125 0.01 7.33 15.00
N TYR A 126 0.62 6.93 13.89
CA TYR A 126 2.07 6.92 13.71
C TYR A 126 2.58 8.02 12.76
N ASP A 127 1.74 8.95 12.33
CA ASP A 127 2.05 10.01 11.36
C ASP A 127 2.72 9.48 10.07
N LEU A 128 2.23 8.33 9.60
CA LEU A 128 2.69 7.68 8.39
C LEU A 128 1.80 8.06 7.19
N PRO A 129 2.37 8.29 6.01
CA PRO A 129 1.60 8.35 4.77
C PRO A 129 0.83 7.06 4.50
N ILE A 130 -0.23 7.15 3.71
CA ILE A 130 -0.98 6.00 3.20
C ILE A 130 -0.91 5.91 1.66
N VAL A 131 -0.69 4.71 1.14
CA VAL A 131 -0.70 4.40 -0.30
C VAL A 131 -2.00 3.67 -0.63
N LEU A 132 -2.84 4.32 -1.44
CA LEU A 132 -4.23 3.92 -1.64
C LEU A 132 -4.50 3.24 -3.00
N ASN A 133 -5.23 2.14 -2.93
CA ASN A 133 -6.01 1.58 -4.04
C ASN A 133 -7.47 2.06 -3.93
N ALA A 134 -7.75 3.22 -4.51
CA ALA A 134 -9.08 3.81 -4.54
C ALA A 134 -9.37 4.28 -5.98
N VAL A 135 -10.19 3.52 -6.69
CA VAL A 135 -10.47 3.75 -8.11
C VAL A 135 -11.94 4.10 -8.32
N TYR A 136 -12.21 4.99 -9.26
CA TYR A 136 -13.58 5.39 -9.63
C TYR A 136 -14.41 5.86 -8.43
N GLU A 137 -15.59 5.30 -8.18
CA GLU A 137 -16.47 5.67 -7.07
C GLU A 137 -15.91 5.35 -5.68
N ASP A 138 -14.92 4.45 -5.57
CA ASP A 138 -14.28 4.16 -4.28
C ASP A 138 -13.42 5.34 -3.80
N ALA A 139 -13.00 6.23 -4.71
CA ALA A 139 -12.23 7.43 -4.41
C ALA A 139 -12.94 8.32 -3.37
N ASP A 140 -14.22 8.62 -3.59
CA ASP A 140 -14.98 9.53 -2.74
C ASP A 140 -15.14 8.96 -1.32
N ILE A 141 -15.44 7.66 -1.23
CA ILE A 141 -15.56 6.95 0.05
C ILE A 141 -14.23 7.01 0.82
N VAL A 142 -13.12 6.74 0.15
CA VAL A 142 -11.79 6.77 0.79
C VAL A 142 -11.40 8.19 1.20
N CYS A 143 -11.71 9.21 0.39
CA CYS A 143 -11.47 10.62 0.75
C CYS A 143 -12.24 11.02 2.01
N ASP A 144 -13.52 10.68 2.11
CA ASP A 144 -14.33 10.98 3.30
C ASP A 144 -13.78 10.30 4.56
N LEU A 145 -13.30 9.05 4.42
CA LEU A 145 -12.61 8.34 5.51
C LEU A 145 -11.31 9.03 5.92
N LEU A 146 -10.47 9.47 4.98
CA LEU A 146 -9.23 10.18 5.32
C LEU A 146 -9.51 11.49 6.07
N GLU A 147 -10.57 12.21 5.70
CA GLU A 147 -11.00 13.45 6.36
C GLU A 147 -11.49 13.19 7.79
N GLU A 148 -12.28 12.14 8.01
CA GLU A 148 -12.75 11.71 9.34
C GLU A 148 -11.57 11.51 10.32
N TYR A 149 -10.48 10.90 9.84
CA TYR A 149 -9.30 10.57 10.64
C TYR A 149 -8.15 11.59 10.55
N LYS A 150 -8.37 12.71 9.85
CA LYS A 150 -7.41 13.81 9.66
C LYS A 150 -6.07 13.38 9.06
N VAL A 151 -6.07 12.39 8.17
CA VAL A 151 -4.87 11.94 7.46
C VAL A 151 -4.65 12.83 6.24
N SER A 152 -3.58 13.64 6.26
CA SER A 152 -3.29 14.62 5.20
C SER A 152 -2.17 14.21 4.24
N ARG A 153 -1.46 13.10 4.51
CA ARG A 153 -0.37 12.58 3.69
C ARG A 153 -0.80 11.27 3.05
N PHE A 154 -1.16 11.32 1.77
CA PHE A 154 -1.51 10.12 1.02
C PHE A 154 -1.05 10.22 -0.42
N THR A 155 -0.88 9.07 -1.05
CA THR A 155 -0.79 8.92 -2.50
C THR A 155 -1.82 7.88 -2.92
N SER A 156 -2.29 7.93 -4.16
CA SER A 156 -3.23 6.94 -4.67
C SER A 156 -2.91 6.62 -6.11
N ILE A 157 -3.08 5.35 -6.46
CA ILE A 157 -3.22 4.94 -7.84
C ILE A 157 -4.70 4.99 -8.21
N GLY A 158 -5.02 5.68 -9.30
CA GLY A 158 -6.37 5.70 -9.86
C GLY A 158 -7.32 6.80 -9.37
N LEU A 159 -6.88 7.71 -8.50
CA LEU A 159 -7.57 8.99 -8.28
C LEU A 159 -7.48 9.83 -9.56
N LYS A 160 -8.46 9.72 -10.45
CA LYS A 160 -8.76 10.84 -11.35
C LYS A 160 -9.14 12.03 -10.46
N GLU A 161 -8.55 13.20 -10.72
CA GLU A 161 -8.81 14.45 -10.00
C GLU A 161 -10.26 14.49 -9.48
N VAL A 162 -10.43 14.31 -8.16
CA VAL A 162 -11.69 14.62 -7.50
C VAL A 162 -11.77 16.14 -7.52
N LYS A 163 -12.30 16.70 -8.60
CA LYS A 163 -12.69 18.11 -8.65
C LYS A 163 -13.90 18.27 -7.73
N ARG A 164 -13.64 18.49 -6.45
CA ARG A 164 -14.64 19.07 -5.55
C ARG A 164 -14.95 20.47 -6.08
N GLN A 165 -16.20 20.66 -6.54
CA GLN A 165 -16.78 21.98 -6.82
C GLN A 165 -17.04 22.73 -5.52
#